data_AF-A0A2M7FNX4-F1
#
_entry.id   AF-A0A2M7FNX4-F1
#
_cell.length_a   1.000
_cell.length_b   1.000
_cell.length_c   1.000
_cell.angle_alpha   90.00
_cell.angle_beta   90.00
_cell.angle_gamma   90.00
#
_symmetry.space_group_name_H-M   'P 1'
#
loop_
_entity.id
_entity.type
_entity.pdbx_description
1 polymer ?
#
loop_
_entity_poly.entity_id
_entity_poly.type
_entity_poly.pdbx_seq_one_letter_code
_entity_poly.pdbx_strand_id
1 'polypeptide(L)'
;LFSAIVDSAYKNGEPGVLFLDTANASNPVPHLYKLEATNPCGEQFLGPYENCCLGSVNLREHVKKFSNHKFSNSQMKSQYMVDWDKLAETVQLATRFLDNVVDANKYVTAVPEIEEAARRVRRIGLSVMGLSDLMYMVNVRYGSAKGQELASQIMEFIRYYAMKSSVELAKIRGPFPGIVGSIYDPQN
;
A
#
# COMPACT_ATOMS: atom_id res chain seq x y z
N LEU A 1 -18.75 -7.84 26.82
CA LEU A 1 -18.44 -7.97 25.38
C LEU A 1 -16.94 -8.04 25.12
N PHE A 2 -16.15 -7.01 25.48
CA PHE A 2 -14.71 -6.98 25.20
C PHE A 2 -13.92 -8.21 25.73
N SER A 3 -14.18 -8.65 26.97
CA SER A 3 -13.56 -9.86 27.51
C SER A 3 -13.84 -11.12 26.68
N ALA A 4 -15.05 -11.25 26.13
CA ALA A 4 -15.40 -12.38 25.27
C ALA A 4 -14.64 -12.35 23.94
N ILE A 5 -14.35 -11.16 23.39
CA ILE A 5 -13.52 -11.00 22.20
C ILE A 5 -12.10 -11.46 22.49
N VAL A 6 -11.52 -11.00 23.61
CA VAL A 6 -10.16 -11.38 24.05
C VAL A 6 -10.06 -12.89 24.28
N ASP A 7 -11.02 -13.48 24.99
CA ASP A 7 -11.03 -14.92 25.29
C ASP A 7 -11.12 -15.78 24.02
N SER A 8 -11.92 -15.36 23.04
CA SER A 8 -12.01 -16.06 21.75
C SER A 8 -10.73 -15.92 20.93
N ALA A 9 -10.20 -14.69 20.80
CA ALA A 9 -8.97 -14.42 20.05
C ALA A 9 -7.78 -15.19 20.63
N TYR A 10 -7.71 -15.34 21.96
CA TYR A 10 -6.71 -16.19 22.61
C TYR A 10 -6.87 -17.68 22.24
N LYS A 11 -8.11 -18.19 22.17
CA LYS A 11 -8.40 -19.60 21.91
C LYS A 11 -8.16 -20.03 20.48
N ASN A 12 -8.48 -19.18 19.49
CA ASN A 12 -8.45 -19.59 18.08
C ASN A 12 -7.93 -18.52 17.11
N GLY A 13 -7.45 -17.37 17.60
CA GLY A 13 -6.98 -16.26 16.77
C GLY A 13 -8.07 -15.30 16.28
N GLU A 14 -9.36 -15.57 16.57
CA GLU A 14 -10.49 -14.81 16.05
C GLU A 14 -11.51 -14.42 17.15
N PRO A 15 -12.28 -13.33 16.99
CA PRO A 15 -12.26 -12.40 15.85
C PRO A 15 -11.10 -11.40 15.93
N GLY A 16 -10.59 -11.01 14.77
CA GLY A 16 -9.81 -9.78 14.61
C GLY A 16 -10.62 -8.51 14.95
N VAL A 17 -9.94 -7.36 15.02
CA VAL A 17 -10.57 -6.06 15.30
C VAL A 17 -10.27 -5.08 14.18
N LEU A 18 -11.32 -4.48 13.63
CA LEU A 18 -11.24 -3.41 12.62
C LEU A 18 -11.82 -2.12 13.19
N PHE A 19 -11.09 -1.02 13.04
CA PHE A 19 -11.53 0.29 13.52
C PHE A 19 -12.13 1.11 12.37
N LEU A 20 -13.44 0.97 12.16
CA LEU A 20 -14.15 1.63 11.06
C LEU A 20 -14.09 3.16 11.13
N ASP A 21 -14.11 3.74 12.34
CA ASP A 21 -14.01 5.20 12.52
C ASP A 21 -12.65 5.72 12.02
N THR A 22 -11.57 5.02 12.36
CA THR A 22 -10.22 5.35 11.88
C THR A 22 -10.12 5.21 10.36
N ALA A 23 -10.68 4.14 9.79
CA ALA A 23 -10.68 3.94 8.34
C ALA A 23 -11.45 5.06 7.61
N ASN A 24 -12.62 5.43 8.13
CA ASN A 24 -13.46 6.48 7.54
C ASN A 24 -12.87 7.89 7.69
N ALA A 25 -12.12 8.17 8.76
CA ALA A 25 -11.42 9.45 8.93
C ALA A 25 -10.45 9.78 7.79
N SER A 26 -9.92 8.74 7.11
CA SER A 26 -9.05 8.86 5.94
C SER A 26 -9.65 8.25 4.66
N ASN A 27 -10.97 8.10 4.59
CA ASN A 27 -11.62 7.59 3.38
C ASN A 27 -11.33 8.56 2.21
N PRO A 28 -10.74 8.10 1.10
CA PRO A 28 -10.42 8.99 -0.02
C PRO A 28 -11.65 9.53 -0.76
N VAL A 29 -12.78 8.83 -0.70
CA VAL A 29 -14.01 9.17 -1.43
C VAL A 29 -15.23 9.19 -0.48
N PRO A 30 -15.21 10.02 0.59
CA PRO A 30 -16.24 10.00 1.63
C PRO A 30 -17.62 10.45 1.10
N HIS A 31 -17.64 11.17 -0.02
CA HIS A 31 -18.88 11.59 -0.69
C HIS A 31 -19.61 10.44 -1.39
N LEU A 32 -18.94 9.32 -1.70
CA LEU A 32 -19.55 8.18 -2.37
C LEU A 32 -20.17 7.19 -1.39
N TYR A 33 -19.49 6.91 -0.28
CA TYR A 33 -19.90 5.90 0.70
C TYR A 33 -19.10 6.02 2.00
N LYS A 34 -19.61 5.38 3.05
CA LYS A 34 -18.84 5.03 4.26
C LYS A 34 -18.24 3.64 4.10
N LEU A 35 -17.04 3.44 4.64
CA LEU A 35 -16.38 2.14 4.70
C LEU A 35 -17.00 1.33 5.84
N GLU A 36 -17.55 0.16 5.53
CA GLU A 36 -18.28 -0.69 6.49
C GLU A 36 -17.60 -2.03 6.73
N ALA A 37 -16.75 -2.47 5.80
CA ALA A 37 -16.07 -3.76 5.85
C ALA A 37 -14.72 -3.72 5.12
N THR A 38 -13.99 -4.82 5.23
CA THR A 38 -12.77 -5.06 4.46
C THR A 38 -12.93 -6.28 3.56
N ASN A 39 -11.93 -6.52 2.72
CA ASN A 39 -11.71 -7.83 2.11
C ASN A 39 -11.31 -8.89 3.18
N PRO A 40 -11.21 -10.19 2.82
CA PRO A 40 -10.97 -11.27 3.77
C PRO A 40 -9.69 -11.16 4.62
N CYS A 41 -8.65 -10.50 4.10
CA CYS A 41 -7.37 -10.36 4.80
C CYS A 41 -7.24 -9.05 5.59
N GLY A 42 -8.25 -8.17 5.53
CA GLY A 42 -8.35 -6.95 6.36
C GLY A 42 -7.55 -5.74 5.88
N GLU A 43 -6.76 -5.85 4.81
CA GLU A 43 -5.84 -4.80 4.35
C GLU A 43 -6.50 -3.75 3.46
N GLN A 44 -7.65 -4.07 2.83
CA GLN A 44 -8.41 -3.12 2.03
C GLN A 44 -9.79 -2.89 2.62
N PHE A 45 -10.02 -1.68 3.13
CA PHE A 45 -11.37 -1.17 3.30
C PHE A 45 -11.92 -0.80 1.93
N LEU A 46 -13.01 -1.45 1.55
CA LEU A 46 -13.63 -1.35 0.23
C LEU A 46 -15.06 -0.86 0.37
N GLY A 47 -15.47 0.05 -0.51
CA GLY A 47 -16.86 0.42 -0.69
C GLY A 47 -17.67 -0.71 -1.34
N PRO A 48 -19.01 -0.58 -1.39
CA PRO A 48 -19.86 -1.56 -2.05
C PRO A 48 -19.39 -1.85 -3.47
N TYR A 49 -19.25 -3.13 -3.79
CA TYR A 49 -18.82 -3.66 -5.10
C TYR A 49 -17.41 -3.26 -5.56
N GLU A 50 -16.60 -2.56 -4.75
CA GLU A 50 -15.20 -2.30 -5.13
C GLU A 50 -14.39 -3.60 -5.15
N ASN A 51 -13.49 -3.73 -6.14
CA ASN A 51 -12.64 -4.89 -6.30
C ASN A 51 -11.26 -4.71 -5.66
N CYS A 52 -10.65 -5.85 -5.36
CA CYS A 52 -9.29 -5.94 -4.87
C CYS A 52 -8.32 -6.08 -6.05
N CYS A 53 -7.45 -5.09 -6.28
CA CYS A 53 -6.38 -5.11 -7.29
C CYS A 53 -5.03 -4.87 -6.59
N LEU A 54 -4.24 -5.93 -6.38
CA LEU A 54 -3.05 -5.90 -5.54
C LEU A 54 -1.77 -6.23 -6.29
N GLY A 55 -0.67 -5.63 -5.83
CA GLY A 55 0.69 -6.01 -6.18
C GLY A 55 1.63 -5.78 -5.01
N SER A 56 2.75 -6.50 -4.97
CA SER A 56 3.75 -6.37 -3.90
C SER A 56 5.16 -6.18 -4.47
N VAL A 57 5.84 -5.13 -4.02
CA VAL A 57 7.25 -4.89 -4.34
C VAL A 57 8.11 -5.78 -3.45
N ASN A 58 9.02 -6.56 -4.05
CA ASN A 58 9.99 -7.35 -3.29
C ASN A 58 11.16 -6.47 -2.78
N LEU A 59 11.12 -6.06 -1.52
CA LEU A 59 12.13 -5.17 -0.94
C LEU A 59 13.53 -5.78 -0.89
N ARG A 60 13.66 -7.11 -0.85
CA ARG A 60 14.97 -7.80 -0.91
C ARG A 60 15.76 -7.42 -2.17
N GLU A 61 15.07 -7.21 -3.28
CA GLU A 61 15.68 -6.89 -4.57
C GLU A 61 16.05 -5.41 -4.71
N HIS A 62 15.73 -4.58 -3.70
CA HIS A 62 15.94 -3.13 -3.69
C HIS A 62 17.03 -2.74 -2.69
N VAL A 63 18.14 -3.48 -2.73
CA VAL A 63 19.33 -3.23 -1.94
C VAL A 63 20.56 -3.23 -2.84
N LYS A 64 21.52 -2.36 -2.54
CA LYS A 64 22.79 -2.26 -3.25
C LYS A 64 23.97 -2.35 -2.31
N LYS A 65 25.09 -2.87 -2.81
CA LYS A 65 26.36 -2.84 -2.09
C LYS A 65 26.87 -1.41 -2.05
N PHE A 66 27.37 -0.97 -0.89
CA PHE A 66 28.02 0.33 -0.77
C PHE A 66 29.51 0.17 -0.53
N SER A 67 30.33 0.50 -1.54
CA SER A 67 31.78 0.40 -1.48
C SER A 67 32.39 1.73 -1.04
N ASN A 68 32.34 2.04 0.26
CA ASN A 68 33.13 3.15 0.79
C ASN A 68 34.15 2.64 1.80
N HIS A 69 35.34 2.29 1.30
CA HIS A 69 36.54 2.07 2.10
C HIS A 69 36.98 3.31 2.89
N LYS A 70 36.44 4.51 2.59
CA LYS A 70 36.74 5.77 3.28
C LYS A 70 36.00 6.00 4.60
N PHE A 71 34.94 5.21 4.88
CA PHE A 71 34.23 5.24 6.16
C PHE A 71 34.49 3.96 6.97
N SER A 72 35.74 3.47 6.91
CA SER A 72 36.28 2.40 7.76
C SER A 72 36.41 2.82 9.24
N ASN A 73 35.56 3.70 9.73
CA ASN A 73 35.35 3.91 11.16
C ASN A 73 34.17 3.02 11.60
N SER A 74 34.45 1.71 11.68
CA SER A 74 33.93 0.71 12.63
C SER A 74 32.43 0.61 13.03
N GLN A 75 31.50 1.42 12.50
CA GLN A 75 30.09 1.41 12.94
C GLN A 75 29.10 0.76 11.94
N MET A 76 29.43 0.68 10.65
CA MET A 76 28.58 -0.04 9.69
C MET A 76 28.89 -1.53 9.69
N LYS A 77 28.00 -2.32 10.29
CA LYS A 77 28.06 -3.80 10.32
C LYS A 77 27.56 -4.48 9.04
N SER A 78 27.03 -3.73 8.07
CA SER A 78 26.57 -4.27 6.78
C SER A 78 27.24 -3.56 5.60
N GLN A 79 27.47 -4.32 4.52
CA GLN A 79 27.92 -3.81 3.22
C GLN A 79 26.77 -3.41 2.29
N TYR A 80 25.51 -3.53 2.74
CA TYR A 80 24.31 -3.23 1.95
C TYR A 80 23.56 -2.01 2.49
N MET A 81 22.94 -1.28 1.57
CA MET A 81 21.98 -0.20 1.84
C MET A 81 20.78 -0.32 0.92
N VAL A 82 19.68 0.35 1.27
CA VAL A 82 18.50 0.42 0.40
C VAL A 82 18.86 1.13 -0.91
N ASP A 83 18.41 0.54 -2.02
CA ASP A 83 18.52 1.14 -3.34
C ASP A 83 17.26 1.94 -3.67
N TRP A 84 17.23 3.19 -3.18
CA TRP A 84 16.08 4.09 -3.32
C TRP A 84 15.74 4.38 -4.78
N ASP A 85 16.73 4.52 -5.65
CA ASP A 85 16.52 4.83 -7.07
C ASP A 85 15.79 3.68 -7.77
N LYS A 86 16.26 2.45 -7.56
CA LYS A 86 15.60 1.24 -8.08
C LYS A 86 14.20 1.07 -7.48
N LEU A 87 14.03 1.37 -6.18
CA LEU A 87 12.71 1.28 -5.54
C LEU A 87 11.72 2.27 -6.16
N ALA A 88 12.16 3.49 -6.46
CA ALA A 88 11.32 4.49 -7.10
C ALA A 88 10.86 4.03 -8.49
N GLU A 89 11.77 3.49 -9.30
CA GLU A 89 11.45 2.95 -10.63
C GLU A 89 10.41 1.82 -10.53
N THR A 90 10.64 0.83 -9.67
CA THR A 90 9.73 -0.30 -9.49
C THR A 90 8.35 0.14 -9.00
N VAL A 91 8.28 1.08 -8.05
CA VAL A 91 7.00 1.61 -7.55
C VAL A 91 6.22 2.30 -8.67
N GLN A 92 6.87 3.15 -9.47
CA GLN A 92 6.22 3.85 -10.57
C GLN A 92 5.67 2.87 -11.62
N LEU A 93 6.48 1.87 -11.99
CA LEU A 93 6.08 0.82 -12.92
C LEU A 93 4.92 -0.01 -12.36
N ALA A 94 4.99 -0.38 -11.08
CA ALA A 94 3.94 -1.17 -10.42
C ALA A 94 2.62 -0.40 -10.32
N THR A 95 2.64 0.90 -10.00
CA THR A 95 1.44 1.74 -9.99
C THR A 95 0.77 1.77 -11.36
N ARG A 96 1.54 1.99 -12.44
CA ARG A 96 1.02 1.95 -13.82
C ARG A 96 0.50 0.58 -14.20
N PHE A 97 1.21 -0.49 -13.81
CA PHE A 97 0.80 -1.85 -14.08
C PHE A 97 -0.56 -2.16 -13.43
N LEU A 98 -0.74 -1.83 -12.15
CA LEU A 98 -1.99 -2.06 -11.44
C LEU A 98 -3.14 -1.22 -12.01
N ASP A 99 -2.89 0.04 -12.40
CA ASP A 99 -3.93 0.84 -13.08
C ASP A 99 -4.33 0.23 -14.44
N ASN A 100 -3.38 -0.34 -15.20
CA ASN A 100 -3.72 -1.08 -16.42
C ASN A 100 -4.55 -2.34 -16.15
N VAL A 101 -4.34 -3.01 -15.00
CA VAL A 101 -5.12 -4.21 -14.63
C VAL A 101 -6.60 -3.85 -14.48
N VAL A 102 -6.94 -2.66 -13.96
CA VAL A 102 -8.34 -2.20 -13.87
C VAL A 102 -9.03 -2.23 -15.24
N ASP A 103 -8.35 -1.80 -16.30
CA ASP A 103 -8.91 -1.78 -17.65
C ASP A 103 -8.91 -3.17 -18.31
N ALA A 104 -7.88 -3.97 -18.05
CA ALA A 104 -7.71 -5.30 -18.65
C ALA A 104 -8.53 -6.41 -17.97
N ASN A 105 -9.05 -6.14 -16.77
CA ASN A 105 -9.75 -7.15 -15.99
C ASN A 105 -11.07 -7.59 -16.67
N LYS A 106 -11.39 -8.87 -16.53
CA LYS A 106 -12.68 -9.42 -16.97
C LYS A 106 -13.61 -9.51 -15.77
N TYR A 107 -14.48 -8.52 -15.65
CA TYR A 107 -15.45 -8.46 -14.56
C TYR A 107 -16.57 -9.50 -14.72
N VAL A 108 -17.12 -9.96 -13.60
CA VAL A 108 -18.18 -10.97 -13.57
C VAL A 108 -19.47 -10.34 -14.07
N THR A 109 -19.96 -10.79 -15.22
CA THR A 109 -21.14 -10.20 -15.90
C THR A 109 -22.44 -10.31 -15.10
N ALA A 110 -22.52 -11.24 -14.15
CA ALA A 110 -23.68 -11.39 -13.26
C ALA A 110 -23.79 -10.28 -12.20
N VAL A 111 -22.73 -9.50 -11.97
CA VAL A 111 -22.69 -8.39 -11.00
C VAL A 111 -22.01 -7.17 -11.66
N PRO A 112 -22.71 -6.46 -12.57
CA PRO A 112 -22.16 -5.34 -13.34
C PRO A 112 -21.65 -4.19 -12.46
N GLU A 113 -22.19 -4.05 -11.25
CA GLU A 113 -21.82 -3.01 -10.27
C GLU A 113 -20.33 -3.08 -9.91
N ILE A 114 -19.69 -4.24 -10.03
CA ILE A 114 -18.25 -4.40 -9.77
C ILE A 114 -17.43 -3.63 -10.80
N GLU A 115 -17.78 -3.74 -12.09
CA GLU A 115 -17.06 -3.04 -13.15
C GLU A 115 -17.29 -1.52 -13.04
N GLU A 116 -18.52 -1.12 -12.74
CA GLU A 116 -18.85 0.29 -12.53
C GLU A 116 -18.08 0.89 -11.35
N ALA A 117 -18.03 0.20 -10.21
CA ALA A 117 -17.27 0.62 -9.04
C ALA A 117 -15.78 0.70 -9.34
N ALA A 118 -15.23 -0.32 -9.98
CA ALA A 118 -13.81 -0.39 -10.35
C ALA A 118 -13.41 0.75 -11.28
N ARG A 119 -14.18 1.02 -12.33
CA ARG A 119 -13.88 2.10 -13.28
C ARG A 119 -14.10 3.49 -12.69
N ARG A 120 -15.04 3.63 -11.75
CA ARG A 120 -15.35 4.91 -11.10
C ARG A 120 -14.26 5.38 -10.14
N VAL A 121 -13.75 4.49 -9.28
CA VAL A 121 -12.76 4.85 -8.23
C VAL A 121 -11.34 4.44 -8.62
N ARG A 122 -11.16 3.42 -9.46
CA ARG A 122 -9.86 2.91 -9.92
C ARG A 122 -8.89 2.58 -8.79
N ARG A 123 -9.41 2.01 -7.70
CA ARG A 123 -8.64 1.67 -6.51
C ARG A 123 -7.63 0.55 -6.81
N ILE A 124 -6.38 0.79 -6.41
CA ILE A 124 -5.29 -0.21 -6.46
C ILE A 124 -4.65 -0.32 -5.08
N GLY A 125 -4.04 -1.47 -4.78
CA GLY A 125 -3.26 -1.70 -3.57
C GLY A 125 -1.83 -2.13 -3.90
N LEU A 126 -0.90 -1.18 -3.81
CA LEU A 126 0.53 -1.47 -3.91
C LEU A 126 1.10 -1.68 -2.50
N SER A 127 1.62 -2.88 -2.26
CA SER A 127 2.19 -3.31 -0.97
C SER A 127 3.66 -3.70 -1.13
N VAL A 128 4.23 -4.27 -0.07
CA VAL A 128 5.60 -4.76 -0.03
C VAL A 128 5.67 -6.19 0.48
N MET A 129 6.70 -6.90 0.06
CA MET A 129 7.14 -8.16 0.67
C MET A 129 8.66 -8.10 0.90
N GLY A 130 9.22 -9.03 1.68
CA GLY A 130 10.67 -9.08 1.92
C GLY A 130 11.21 -7.99 2.84
N LEU A 131 10.38 -7.36 3.69
CA LEU A 131 10.83 -6.36 4.66
C LEU A 131 11.86 -6.93 5.64
N SER A 132 11.62 -8.14 6.13
CA SER A 132 12.56 -8.86 7.01
C SER A 132 13.91 -9.08 6.31
N ASP A 133 13.90 -9.58 5.08
CA ASP A 133 15.11 -9.80 4.28
C ASP A 133 15.90 -8.51 4.07
N LEU A 134 15.22 -7.42 3.69
CA LEU A 134 15.85 -6.10 3.58
C LEU A 134 16.49 -5.70 4.90
N MET A 135 15.76 -5.81 6.02
CA MET A 135 16.26 -5.48 7.35
C MET A 135 17.48 -6.32 7.76
N TYR A 136 17.48 -7.63 7.47
CA TYR A 136 18.64 -8.50 7.66
C TYR A 136 19.84 -8.01 6.83
N MET A 137 19.62 -7.72 5.55
CA MET A 137 20.69 -7.29 4.64
C MET A 137 21.30 -5.96 5.07
N VAL A 138 20.51 -4.97 5.50
CA VAL A 138 21.04 -3.67 5.97
C VAL A 138 21.44 -3.67 7.45
N ASN A 139 21.45 -4.83 8.11
CA ASN A 139 21.74 -5.02 9.53
C ASN A 139 20.92 -4.07 10.43
N VAL A 140 19.60 -4.13 10.28
CA VAL A 140 18.61 -3.46 11.11
C VAL A 140 17.75 -4.51 11.79
N ARG A 141 17.68 -4.50 13.13
CA ARG A 141 16.90 -5.47 13.89
C ARG A 141 15.41 -5.13 13.82
N TYR A 142 14.58 -6.10 13.42
CA TYR A 142 13.13 -5.99 13.50
C TYR A 142 12.66 -5.71 14.94
N GLY A 143 11.67 -4.83 15.10
CA GLY A 143 11.17 -4.41 16.41
C GLY A 143 12.04 -3.40 17.17
N SER A 144 13.20 -3.00 16.62
CA SER A 144 13.98 -1.88 17.17
C SER A 144 13.45 -0.53 16.69
N ALA A 145 13.75 0.56 17.42
CA ALA A 145 13.41 1.92 16.98
C ALA A 145 13.95 2.23 15.58
N LYS A 146 15.17 1.76 15.27
CA LYS A 146 15.76 1.88 13.92
C LYS A 146 14.98 1.10 12.86
N GLY A 147 14.42 -0.06 13.21
CA GLY A 147 13.58 -0.86 12.31
C GLY A 147 12.24 -0.19 12.03
N GLN A 148 11.61 0.42 13.04
CA GLN A 148 10.38 1.18 12.89
C GLN A 148 10.59 2.41 12.00
N GLU A 149 11.68 3.15 12.23
CA GLU A 149 12.07 4.30 11.41
C GLU A 149 12.31 3.90 9.95
N LEU A 150 13.09 2.84 9.72
CA LEU A 150 13.35 2.34 8.37
C LEU A 150 12.06 1.91 7.65
N ALA A 151 11.17 1.19 8.33
CA ALA A 151 9.89 0.78 7.75
C ALA A 151 9.02 2.00 7.40
N SER A 152 9.01 3.03 8.25
CA SER A 152 8.28 4.28 8.03
C SER A 152 8.80 5.02 6.80
N GLN A 153 10.11 5.17 6.67
CA GLN A 153 10.75 5.78 5.51
C GLN A 153 10.45 5.02 4.21
N ILE A 154 10.50 3.68 4.24
CA ILE A 154 10.17 2.85 3.08
C ILE A 154 8.72 3.08 2.65
N MET A 155 7.77 3.06 3.59
CA MET A 155 6.35 3.24 3.27
C MET A 155 6.02 4.66 2.81
N GLU A 156 6.64 5.68 3.41
CA GLU A 156 6.50 7.07 2.96
C GLU A 156 7.04 7.25 1.54
N PHE A 157 8.22 6.69 1.25
CA PHE A 157 8.85 6.74 -0.06
C PHE A 157 7.97 6.06 -1.13
N ILE A 158 7.46 4.87 -0.84
CA ILE A 158 6.55 4.15 -1.73
C ILE A 158 5.27 4.95 -1.96
N ARG A 159 4.65 5.47 -0.89
CA ARG A 159 3.45 6.32 -1.00
C ARG A 159 3.70 7.53 -1.90
N TYR A 160 4.81 8.24 -1.70
CA TYR A 160 5.16 9.41 -2.50
C TYR A 160 5.25 9.07 -3.99
N TYR A 161 6.02 8.04 -4.36
CA TYR A 161 6.20 7.67 -5.77
C TYR A 161 4.94 7.05 -6.39
N ALA A 162 4.14 6.32 -5.62
CA ALA A 162 2.85 5.81 -6.08
C ALA A 162 1.87 6.96 -6.38
N MET A 163 1.73 7.91 -5.46
CA MET A 163 0.88 9.09 -5.64
C MET A 163 1.36 9.96 -6.79
N LYS A 164 2.67 10.23 -6.88
CA LYS A 164 3.27 10.97 -8.00
C LYS A 164 2.94 10.30 -9.34
N SER A 165 3.09 8.98 -9.42
CA SER A 165 2.76 8.21 -10.63
C SER A 165 1.28 8.29 -10.98
N SER A 166 0.40 8.21 -9.98
CA SER A 166 -1.04 8.36 -10.17
C SER A 166 -1.39 9.76 -10.73
N VAL A 167 -0.75 10.81 -10.23
CA VAL A 167 -0.91 12.18 -10.78
C VAL A 167 -0.41 12.28 -12.22
N GLU A 168 0.74 11.70 -12.56
CA GLU A 168 1.22 11.69 -13.94
C GLU A 168 0.31 10.87 -14.88
N LEU A 169 -0.26 9.76 -14.40
CA LEU A 169 -1.26 9.00 -15.16
C LEU A 169 -2.53 9.81 -15.36
N ALA A 170 -2.98 10.56 -14.37
CA ALA A 170 -4.16 11.42 -14.48
C ALA A 170 -3.98 12.52 -15.53
N LYS A 171 -2.76 13.05 -15.72
CA LYS A 171 -2.47 14.01 -16.82
C LYS A 171 -2.61 13.37 -18.20
N ILE A 172 -2.38 12.06 -18.33
CA ILE A 172 -2.38 11.34 -19.61
C ILE A 172 -3.78 10.73 -19.89
N ARG A 173 -4.42 10.16 -18.87
CA ARG A 173 -5.66 9.37 -18.98
C ARG A 173 -6.90 10.10 -18.47
N GLY A 174 -6.71 11.26 -17.83
CA GLY A 174 -7.73 11.89 -17.00
C GLY A 174 -7.72 11.34 -15.57
N PRO A 175 -8.21 12.11 -14.58
CA PRO A 175 -8.41 11.61 -13.22
C PRO A 175 -9.48 10.52 -13.18
N PHE A 176 -9.52 9.75 -12.09
CA PHE A 176 -10.60 8.78 -11.89
C PHE A 176 -11.97 9.49 -11.85
N PRO A 177 -13.04 8.91 -12.43
CA PRO A 177 -14.34 9.57 -12.55
C PRO A 177 -14.94 10.07 -11.23
N GLY A 178 -14.70 9.37 -10.12
CA GLY A 178 -15.18 9.74 -8.78
C GLY A 178 -14.35 10.80 -8.04
N ILE A 179 -13.50 11.57 -8.72
CA ILE A 179 -12.59 12.52 -8.05
C ILE A 179 -13.31 13.75 -7.48
N VAL A 180 -14.39 14.22 -8.10
CA VAL A 180 -15.13 15.40 -7.66
C VAL A 180 -15.85 15.10 -6.34
N GLY A 181 -15.61 15.91 -5.31
CA GLY A 181 -16.04 15.68 -3.93
C GLY A 181 -15.16 14.72 -3.12
N SER A 182 -14.10 14.17 -3.71
CA SER A 182 -13.10 13.34 -3.00
C SER A 182 -12.14 14.21 -2.20
N ILE A 183 -11.34 13.61 -1.32
CA ILE A 183 -10.26 14.36 -0.62
C ILE A 183 -9.16 14.83 -1.59
N TYR A 184 -9.18 14.35 -2.83
CA TYR A 184 -8.25 14.70 -3.90
C TYR A 184 -8.89 15.62 -4.95
N ASP A 185 -10.11 16.12 -4.73
CA ASP A 185 -10.75 17.06 -5.64
C ASP A 185 -9.90 18.34 -5.76
N PRO A 186 -9.47 18.74 -6.97
CA PRO A 186 -8.73 19.98 -7.18
C PRO A 186 -9.50 21.26 -6.80
N GLN A 187 -10.82 21.17 -6.58
CA GLN A 187 -11.67 22.30 -6.20
C GLN A 187 -11.87 22.46 -4.69
N ASN A 188 -11.42 21.49 -3.88
CA ASN A 188 -11.45 21.56 -2.41
C ASN A 188 -10.30 22.39 -1.85
#